data_AF-A0A8X7QTX0-F1
#
_entry.id   AF-A0A8X7QTX0-F1
#
_cell.length_a   1.000
_cell.length_b   1.000
_cell.length_c   1.000
_cell.angle_alpha   90.00
_cell.angle_beta   90.00
_cell.angle_gamma   90.00
#
_symmetry.space_group_name_H-M   'P 1'
#
loop_
_entity.id
_entity.type
_entity.pdbx_description
1 polymer ?
#
loop_
_entity_poly.entity_id
_entity_poly.type
_entity_poly.pdbx_seq_one_letter_code
_entity_poly.pdbx_strand_id
1 'polypeptide(L)'
;MKSVVSHFSTPLITARLFSPTCLVHPQSISTVAFSTVRRRKSSSSLTVMASAAQSSSQAVSPGSVSSETDVFKLIQAHEAKAARLSPVEEIRTVLNGSVCGMLSTFSQKYEGYPSGSMVDFACDADGSPILAVSSLAVHTKDLLANPKCSLLIAREPEDRTGLRITLHGDAVLVSDKDQAAVRSAYLAKHPNAFWVDFGDFSFMRIEPKVVRFVSGVATAFLGSGEFSKEEYQAAKVDPIAQFAKPVTSHMNKDHEEDTKAIVYHTTSIPVESALMLDLDSLGFNVKATLQGNTFKIRVPFPRRAQDRKDVKTLIVEMLQAAKSVSS
;
A
#
# COMPACT_ATOMS: atom_id res chain seq x y z
N MET A 1 -24.75 54.90 -31.18
CA MET A 1 -25.29 54.50 -32.50
C MET A 1 -24.21 53.73 -33.26
N LYS A 2 -24.56 52.54 -33.79
CA LYS A 2 -23.73 51.57 -34.57
C LYS A 2 -22.68 50.83 -33.72
N SER A 3 -22.86 49.60 -33.22
CA SER A 3 -23.31 48.31 -33.79
C SER A 3 -22.47 47.82 -34.97
N VAL A 4 -21.58 46.85 -34.70
CA VAL A 4 -21.17 45.81 -35.64
C VAL A 4 -21.06 44.50 -34.85
N VAL A 5 -22.00 43.61 -35.14
CA VAL A 5 -22.07 42.21 -34.72
C VAL A 5 -21.30 41.39 -35.74
N SER A 6 -20.42 40.49 -35.31
CA SER A 6 -19.87 39.44 -36.17
C SER A 6 -20.19 38.07 -35.57
N HIS A 7 -21.18 37.41 -36.17
CA HIS A 7 -21.50 36.00 -35.97
C HIS A 7 -20.37 35.12 -36.52
N PHE A 8 -19.91 34.17 -35.71
CA PHE A 8 -19.35 32.92 -36.19
C PHE A 8 -20.17 31.77 -35.62
N SER A 9 -20.70 30.98 -36.55
CA SER A 9 -21.54 29.81 -36.35
C SER A 9 -20.74 28.56 -36.69
N THR A 10 -21.15 27.44 -36.07
CA THR A 10 -20.84 26.01 -36.32
C THR A 10 -19.64 25.37 -35.59
N PRO A 11 -19.67 24.05 -35.28
CA PRO A 11 -20.82 23.13 -35.17
C PRO A 11 -20.88 22.33 -33.84
N LEU A 12 -22.07 21.81 -33.54
CA LEU A 12 -22.31 20.77 -32.53
C LEU A 12 -21.48 19.52 -32.86
N ILE A 13 -20.63 19.09 -31.92
CA ILE A 13 -20.06 17.74 -31.91
C ILE A 13 -20.96 16.88 -31.03
N THR A 14 -21.71 16.00 -31.67
CA THR A 14 -22.55 14.97 -31.07
C THR A 14 -21.67 13.95 -30.35
N ALA A 15 -21.68 13.96 -29.02
CA ALA A 15 -21.01 12.93 -28.23
C ALA A 15 -21.75 11.58 -28.40
N ARG A 16 -21.13 10.64 -29.11
CA ARG A 16 -21.56 9.24 -29.13
C ARG A 16 -21.20 8.61 -27.79
N LEU A 17 -22.24 8.26 -27.02
CA LEU A 17 -22.16 7.35 -25.88
C LEU A 17 -21.65 5.98 -26.35
N PHE A 18 -20.45 5.60 -25.92
CA PHE A 18 -19.98 4.22 -25.98
C PHE A 18 -20.30 3.56 -24.64
N SER A 19 -21.33 2.71 -24.63
CA SER A 19 -21.56 1.72 -23.57
C SER A 19 -20.51 0.60 -23.67
N PRO A 20 -19.88 0.16 -22.58
CA PRO A 20 -19.23 -1.13 -22.55
C PRO A 20 -20.28 -2.20 -22.26
N THR A 21 -20.69 -2.92 -23.30
CA THR A 21 -21.45 -4.17 -23.19
C THR A 21 -20.51 -5.25 -22.65
N CYS A 22 -20.74 -5.70 -21.40
CA CYS A 22 -20.14 -6.94 -20.89
C CYS A 22 -20.65 -8.13 -21.71
N LEU A 23 -19.79 -8.68 -22.57
CA LEU A 23 -20.00 -9.98 -23.21
C LEU A 23 -19.67 -11.08 -22.19
N VAL A 24 -20.72 -11.64 -21.59
CA VAL A 24 -20.64 -12.83 -20.74
C VAL A 24 -20.68 -14.06 -21.66
N HIS A 25 -19.59 -14.83 -21.75
CA HIS A 25 -19.61 -16.16 -22.36
C HIS A 25 -20.02 -17.19 -21.29
N PRO A 26 -21.05 -18.02 -21.52
CA PRO A 26 -21.45 -19.06 -20.59
C PRO A 26 -20.54 -20.28 -20.78
N GLN A 27 -19.77 -20.66 -19.75
CA GLN A 27 -19.17 -21.98 -19.67
C GLN A 27 -20.02 -22.91 -18.81
N SER A 28 -20.18 -24.11 -19.37
CA SER A 28 -21.02 -25.23 -18.96
C SER A 28 -20.90 -25.59 -17.49
N ILE A 29 -22.06 -25.74 -16.85
CA ILE A 29 -22.26 -26.36 -15.54
C ILE A 29 -22.10 -27.87 -15.71
N SER A 30 -21.06 -28.46 -15.10
CA SER A 30 -20.96 -29.90 -14.91
C SER A 30 -21.27 -30.23 -13.45
N THR A 31 -22.45 -30.81 -13.26
CA THR A 31 -22.99 -31.34 -12.02
C THR A 31 -22.12 -32.50 -11.53
N VAL A 32 -21.46 -32.35 -10.38
CA VAL A 32 -20.82 -33.49 -9.68
C VAL A 32 -21.69 -33.85 -8.48
N ALA A 33 -22.24 -35.06 -8.53
CA ALA A 33 -23.11 -35.63 -7.52
C ALA A 33 -22.34 -35.87 -6.21
N PHE A 34 -22.96 -35.46 -5.10
CA PHE A 34 -22.56 -35.82 -3.75
C PHE A 34 -22.80 -37.32 -3.51
N SER A 35 -21.74 -38.06 -3.22
CA SER A 35 -21.83 -39.41 -2.65
C SER A 35 -21.48 -39.39 -1.17
N THR A 36 -22.46 -39.80 -0.37
CA THR A 36 -22.40 -39.97 1.08
C THR A 36 -21.58 -41.22 1.40
N VAL A 37 -20.44 -41.08 2.08
CA VAL A 37 -19.68 -42.23 2.61
C VAL A 37 -19.76 -42.27 4.13
N ARG A 38 -20.30 -43.40 4.61
CA ARG A 38 -20.55 -43.78 6.00
C ARG A 38 -19.27 -43.84 6.83
N ARG A 39 -19.37 -43.35 8.07
CA ARG A 39 -18.51 -43.70 9.22
C ARG A 39 -18.49 -45.22 9.42
N ARG A 40 -17.29 -45.82 9.48
CA ARG A 40 -17.04 -47.06 10.23
C ARG A 40 -15.81 -46.89 11.10
N LYS A 41 -16.01 -47.09 12.41
CA LYS A 41 -14.96 -47.35 13.40
C LYS A 41 -14.59 -48.83 13.31
N SER A 42 -13.31 -49.17 13.30
CA SER A 42 -12.81 -50.39 13.93
C SER A 42 -11.34 -50.24 14.33
N SER A 43 -11.04 -50.86 15.45
CA SER A 43 -9.84 -50.78 16.26
C SER A 43 -8.74 -51.76 15.85
N SER A 44 -7.53 -51.48 16.35
CA SER A 44 -6.49 -52.42 16.84
C SER A 44 -5.83 -53.40 15.86
N SER A 45 -4.52 -53.28 15.62
CA SER A 45 -3.45 -53.88 16.46
C SER A 45 -2.06 -53.67 15.83
N LEU A 46 -1.05 -53.53 16.70
CA LEU A 46 0.38 -53.47 16.38
C LEU A 46 0.91 -54.82 15.88
N THR A 47 1.81 -54.77 14.89
CA THR A 47 2.92 -55.74 14.77
C THR A 47 4.18 -55.02 14.27
N VAL A 48 5.23 -55.12 15.07
CA VAL A 48 6.61 -54.71 14.76
C VAL A 48 7.26 -55.78 13.90
N MET A 49 7.95 -55.40 12.82
CA MET A 49 9.10 -56.17 12.31
C MET A 49 10.16 -55.24 11.73
N ALA A 50 11.38 -55.45 12.21
CA ALA A 50 12.61 -54.82 11.75
C ALA A 50 13.09 -55.45 10.44
N SER A 51 13.67 -54.65 9.56
CA SER A 51 14.58 -55.14 8.52
C SER A 51 15.71 -54.13 8.34
N ALA A 52 16.93 -54.65 8.33
CA ALA A 52 18.18 -53.92 8.22
C ALA A 52 18.72 -53.96 6.79
N ALA A 53 19.71 -53.08 6.55
CA ALA A 53 20.61 -52.96 5.39
C ALA A 53 20.05 -52.10 4.23
N GLN A 54 20.82 -51.22 3.57
CA GLN A 54 22.26 -51.17 3.35
C GLN A 54 22.79 -49.73 3.34
N SER A 55 24.04 -49.58 3.79
CA SER A 55 24.90 -48.42 3.62
C SER A 55 25.25 -48.24 2.14
N SER A 56 24.83 -47.14 1.53
CA SER A 56 25.44 -46.59 0.31
C SER A 56 26.24 -45.35 0.67
N SER A 57 27.56 -45.49 0.62
CA SER A 57 28.51 -44.40 0.68
C SER A 57 28.41 -43.56 -0.60
N GLN A 58 27.67 -42.46 -0.55
CA GLN A 58 27.80 -41.38 -1.53
C GLN A 58 28.76 -40.33 -0.97
N ALA A 59 29.84 -40.13 -1.72
CA ALA A 59 30.83 -39.08 -1.51
C ALA A 59 30.14 -37.70 -1.50
N VAL A 60 30.31 -36.97 -0.40
CA VAL A 60 29.90 -35.57 -0.31
C VAL A 60 30.95 -34.74 -1.05
N SER A 61 30.55 -34.20 -2.21
CA SER A 61 31.28 -33.10 -2.84
C SER A 61 31.10 -31.83 -1.98
N PRO A 62 32.17 -31.15 -1.57
CA PRO A 62 32.07 -29.85 -0.92
C PRO A 62 32.05 -28.76 -2.00
N GLY A 63 30.90 -28.13 -2.26
CA GLY A 63 30.85 -27.03 -3.22
C GLY A 63 29.48 -26.43 -3.49
N SER A 64 29.28 -25.22 -2.97
CA SER A 64 28.16 -24.27 -3.19
C SER A 64 26.79 -24.62 -2.60
N VAL A 65 26.68 -24.50 -1.28
CA VAL A 65 25.40 -24.21 -0.62
C VAL A 65 25.41 -22.72 -0.29
N SER A 66 25.08 -21.85 -1.25
CA SER A 66 24.44 -20.58 -0.90
C SER A 66 22.95 -20.88 -0.84
N SER A 67 22.51 -21.56 0.22
CA SER A 67 21.13 -22.04 0.27
C SER A 67 20.17 -20.86 0.33
N GLU A 68 18.94 -21.04 -0.19
CA GLU A 68 17.85 -20.08 0.02
C GLU A 68 17.67 -19.73 1.52
N THR A 69 17.99 -20.67 2.41
CA THR A 69 18.00 -20.50 3.87
C THR A 69 19.03 -19.47 4.33
N ASP A 70 20.20 -19.40 3.69
CA ASP A 70 21.26 -18.45 4.05
C ASP A 70 20.91 -17.04 3.60
N VAL A 71 20.35 -16.88 2.40
CA VAL A 71 19.86 -15.58 1.91
C VAL A 71 18.73 -15.07 2.80
N PHE A 72 17.77 -15.92 3.14
CA PHE A 72 16.65 -15.52 3.99
C PHE A 72 17.13 -15.02 5.37
N LYS A 73 18.11 -15.70 5.98
CA LYS A 73 18.74 -15.26 7.24
C LYS A 73 19.47 -13.92 7.09
N LEU A 74 20.15 -13.68 5.98
CA LEU A 74 20.79 -12.39 5.69
C LEU A 74 19.76 -11.28 5.59
N ILE A 75 18.65 -11.49 4.85
CA ILE A 75 17.54 -10.53 4.77
C ILE A 75 17.01 -10.23 6.17
N GLN A 76 16.75 -11.26 6.98
CA GLN A 76 16.22 -11.07 8.33
C GLN A 76 17.17 -10.28 9.23
N ALA A 77 18.45 -10.62 9.21
CA ALA A 77 19.47 -9.93 10.00
C ALA A 77 19.65 -8.46 9.57
N HIS A 78 19.53 -8.19 8.27
CA HIS A 78 19.57 -6.85 7.70
C HIS A 78 18.33 -6.03 8.10
N GLU A 79 17.14 -6.57 7.85
CA GLU A 79 15.86 -5.90 8.13
C GLU A 79 15.73 -5.50 9.61
N ALA A 80 16.21 -6.35 10.53
CA ALA A 80 16.19 -6.08 11.96
C ALA A 80 17.05 -4.88 12.40
N LYS A 81 18.06 -4.49 11.60
CA LYS A 81 19.02 -3.41 11.93
C LYS A 81 18.85 -2.16 11.07
N ALA A 82 18.26 -2.29 9.88
CA ALA A 82 18.15 -1.20 8.94
C ALA A 82 17.29 -0.05 9.50
N ALA A 83 17.86 1.17 9.52
CA ALA A 83 17.17 2.36 9.98
C ALA A 83 15.90 2.62 9.16
N ARG A 84 14.79 2.87 9.86
CA ARG A 84 13.45 3.10 9.31
C ARG A 84 12.68 4.07 10.21
N LEU A 85 11.61 4.66 9.69
CA LEU A 85 10.71 5.48 10.50
C LEU A 85 10.17 4.66 11.67
N SER A 86 9.80 5.34 12.76
CA SER A 86 9.05 4.66 13.81
C SER A 86 7.72 4.14 13.25
N PRO A 87 7.14 3.05 13.79
CA PRO A 87 5.89 2.51 13.27
C PRO A 87 4.77 3.56 13.13
N VAL A 88 4.60 4.46 14.09
CA VAL A 88 3.55 5.49 14.04
C VAL A 88 3.83 6.55 12.96
N GLU A 89 5.09 6.97 12.78
CA GLU A 89 5.48 7.91 11.72
C GLU A 89 5.34 7.30 10.33
N GLU A 90 5.65 6.00 10.18
CA GLU A 90 5.44 5.25 8.93
C GLU A 90 3.95 5.25 8.56
N ILE A 91 3.07 4.88 9.50
CA ILE A 91 1.62 4.86 9.29
C ILE A 91 1.10 6.27 8.98
N ARG A 92 1.53 7.28 9.76
CA ARG A 92 1.14 8.69 9.58
C ARG A 92 1.53 9.22 8.20
N THR A 93 2.73 8.87 7.74
CA THR A 93 3.28 9.29 6.44
C THR A 93 2.53 8.64 5.29
N VAL A 94 2.28 7.33 5.36
CA VAL A 94 1.54 6.61 4.31
C VAL A 94 0.12 7.13 4.19
N LEU A 95 -0.60 7.25 5.30
CA LEU A 95 -1.99 7.71 5.29
C LEU A 95 -2.11 9.11 4.67
N ASN A 96 -1.17 10.01 4.99
CA ASN A 96 -1.11 11.36 4.40
C ASN A 96 -0.75 11.37 2.90
N GLY A 97 0.02 10.38 2.45
CA GLY A 97 0.40 10.20 1.04
C GLY A 97 -0.71 9.59 0.18
N SER A 98 -1.57 8.77 0.78
CA SER A 98 -2.70 8.11 0.13
C SER A 98 -3.84 9.07 -0.21
N VAL A 99 -4.59 8.74 -1.27
CA VAL A 99 -5.67 9.60 -1.81
C VAL A 99 -6.99 8.88 -2.03
N CYS A 100 -7.00 7.54 -1.91
CA CYS A 100 -8.19 6.72 -2.04
C CYS A 100 -8.10 5.50 -1.11
N GLY A 101 -9.26 4.97 -0.73
CA GLY A 101 -9.36 3.81 0.17
C GLY A 101 -10.73 3.15 0.12
N MET A 102 -10.87 2.05 0.87
CA MET A 102 -12.13 1.35 1.05
C MET A 102 -12.79 1.81 2.36
N LEU A 103 -13.90 2.53 2.26
CA LEU A 103 -14.73 2.91 3.40
C LEU A 103 -15.69 1.78 3.74
N SER A 104 -15.67 1.37 5.01
CA SER A 104 -16.64 0.45 5.59
C SER A 104 -17.61 1.20 6.50
N THR A 105 -18.91 1.02 6.26
CA THR A 105 -20.02 1.66 6.99
C THR A 105 -21.01 0.60 7.49
N PHE A 106 -21.94 1.00 8.37
CA PHE A 106 -23.13 0.20 8.67
C PHE A 106 -24.20 0.49 7.62
N SER A 107 -24.71 -0.52 6.93
CA SER A 107 -25.71 -0.29 5.88
C SER A 107 -27.01 0.22 6.49
N GLN A 108 -27.44 1.40 6.09
CA GLN A 108 -28.76 1.94 6.47
C GLN A 108 -29.90 1.11 5.85
N LYS A 109 -29.67 0.57 4.65
CA LYS A 109 -30.68 -0.18 3.88
C LYS A 109 -30.78 -1.65 4.29
N TYR A 110 -29.65 -2.28 4.62
CA TYR A 110 -29.57 -3.69 4.97
C TYR A 110 -29.16 -3.83 6.45
N GLU A 111 -30.15 -3.66 7.33
CA GLU A 111 -29.94 -3.68 8.79
C GLU A 111 -29.16 -4.94 9.22
N GLY A 112 -28.17 -4.74 10.09
CA GLY A 112 -27.27 -5.80 10.57
C GLY A 112 -26.09 -6.12 9.67
N TYR A 113 -26.01 -5.58 8.44
CA TYR A 113 -24.90 -5.81 7.53
C TYR A 113 -23.98 -4.57 7.40
N PRO A 114 -22.65 -4.77 7.32
CA PRO A 114 -21.75 -3.72 6.89
C PRO A 114 -21.84 -3.50 5.37
N SER A 115 -21.39 -2.34 4.92
CA SER A 115 -21.27 -1.98 3.51
C SER A 115 -19.84 -1.51 3.22
N GLY A 116 -19.33 -1.81 2.02
CA GLY A 116 -18.01 -1.37 1.56
C GLY A 116 -18.15 -0.53 0.30
N SER A 117 -17.43 0.60 0.23
CA SER A 117 -17.36 1.43 -0.98
C SER A 117 -15.98 2.05 -1.16
N MET A 118 -15.59 2.29 -2.40
CA MET A 118 -14.38 3.08 -2.69
C MET A 118 -14.68 4.56 -2.47
N VAL A 119 -13.76 5.26 -1.81
CA VAL A 119 -13.83 6.71 -1.60
C VAL A 119 -12.49 7.35 -1.88
N ASP A 120 -12.55 8.55 -2.45
CA ASP A 120 -11.41 9.48 -2.48
C ASP A 120 -11.34 10.24 -1.16
N PHE A 121 -10.13 10.52 -0.70
CA PHE A 121 -9.91 11.28 0.52
C PHE A 121 -8.61 12.09 0.48
N ALA A 122 -8.48 13.02 1.42
CA ALA A 122 -7.22 13.68 1.74
C ALA A 122 -7.10 13.81 3.26
N CYS A 123 -5.91 13.65 3.83
CA CYS A 123 -5.70 13.98 5.24
C CYS A 123 -5.67 15.50 5.45
N ASP A 124 -6.29 15.97 6.53
CA ASP A 124 -6.00 17.30 7.07
C ASP A 124 -4.64 17.34 7.83
N ALA A 125 -4.33 18.50 8.40
CA ALA A 125 -3.08 18.72 9.13
C ALA A 125 -2.89 17.75 10.32
N ASP A 126 -3.98 17.31 10.95
CA ASP A 126 -3.96 16.37 12.08
C ASP A 126 -3.95 14.90 11.61
N GLY A 127 -4.11 14.67 10.30
CA GLY A 127 -4.14 13.33 9.71
C GLY A 127 -5.53 12.73 9.60
N SER A 128 -6.57 13.49 9.93
CA SER A 128 -7.95 13.02 9.82
C SER A 128 -8.35 12.95 8.34
N PRO A 129 -8.87 11.82 7.84
CA PRO A 129 -9.34 11.73 6.46
C PRO A 129 -10.55 12.64 6.21
N ILE A 130 -10.43 13.50 5.20
CA ILE A 130 -11.50 14.32 4.64
C ILE A 130 -12.09 13.58 3.44
N LEU A 131 -13.40 13.40 3.44
CA LEU A 131 -14.20 12.90 2.33
C LEU A 131 -15.02 14.04 1.73
N ALA A 132 -15.14 14.08 0.40
CA ALA A 132 -16.17 14.86 -0.27
C ALA A 132 -17.30 13.92 -0.72
N VAL A 133 -18.43 13.96 -0.03
CA VAL A 133 -19.50 12.97 -0.20
C VAL A 133 -20.74 13.61 -0.85
N SER A 134 -21.31 12.94 -1.85
CA SER A 134 -22.61 13.35 -2.43
C SER A 134 -23.74 12.85 -1.56
N SER A 135 -24.74 13.68 -1.31
CA SER A 135 -26.00 13.33 -0.62
C SER A 135 -26.76 12.17 -1.28
N LEU A 136 -26.49 11.88 -2.56
CA LEU A 136 -27.10 10.78 -3.30
C LEU A 136 -26.45 9.42 -3.01
N ALA A 137 -25.18 9.41 -2.59
CA ALA A 137 -24.41 8.19 -2.43
C ALA A 137 -24.90 7.33 -1.24
N VAL A 138 -24.78 6.01 -1.40
CA VAL A 138 -25.19 5.03 -0.37
C VAL A 138 -24.38 5.22 0.92
N HIS A 139 -23.05 5.34 0.82
CA HIS A 139 -22.21 5.54 2.00
C HIS A 139 -22.53 6.84 2.75
N THR A 140 -23.03 7.89 2.07
CA THR A 140 -23.42 9.14 2.74
C THR A 140 -24.64 8.91 3.64
N LYS A 141 -25.63 8.18 3.13
CA LYS A 141 -26.82 7.81 3.90
C LYS A 141 -26.46 6.92 5.08
N ASP A 142 -25.53 5.98 4.86
CA ASP A 142 -24.99 5.12 5.91
C ASP A 142 -24.32 5.96 7.02
N LEU A 143 -23.40 6.88 6.67
CA LEU A 143 -22.68 7.73 7.62
C LEU A 143 -23.58 8.69 8.39
N LEU A 144 -24.63 9.22 7.76
CA LEU A 144 -25.63 10.07 8.42
C LEU A 144 -26.48 9.29 9.43
N ALA A 145 -26.78 8.01 9.14
CA ALA A 145 -27.52 7.14 10.05
C ALA A 145 -26.64 6.62 11.20
N ASN A 146 -25.37 6.32 10.93
CA ASN A 146 -24.40 5.91 11.94
C ASN A 146 -23.00 6.41 11.53
N PRO A 147 -22.40 7.36 12.28
CA PRO A 147 -21.13 7.95 11.91
C PRO A 147 -19.94 6.98 12.06
N LYS A 148 -20.11 5.85 12.74
CA LYS A 148 -19.01 4.90 12.98
C LYS A 148 -18.63 4.18 11.69
N CYS A 149 -17.39 4.37 11.27
CA CYS A 149 -16.86 3.79 10.05
C CYS A 149 -15.40 3.38 10.23
N SER A 150 -14.87 2.67 9.21
CA SER A 150 -13.44 2.50 9.06
C SER A 150 -12.99 2.76 7.63
N LEU A 151 -11.77 3.26 7.47
CA LEU A 151 -11.12 3.47 6.19
C LEU A 151 -9.92 2.52 6.09
N LEU A 152 -9.96 1.63 5.11
CA LEU A 152 -8.86 0.74 4.75
C LEU A 152 -8.03 1.38 3.64
N ILE A 153 -6.72 1.47 3.87
CA ILE A 153 -5.71 1.96 2.94
C ILE A 153 -4.70 0.84 2.70
N ALA A 154 -4.36 0.59 1.44
CA ALA A 154 -3.23 -0.26 1.06
C ALA A 154 -2.16 0.62 0.41
N ARG A 155 -0.90 0.52 0.86
CA ARG A 155 0.21 1.27 0.24
C ARG A 155 0.32 0.95 -1.25
N GLU A 156 0.29 -0.34 -1.56
CA GLU A 156 0.27 -0.90 -2.91
C GLU A 156 -0.92 -1.87 -2.98
N PRO A 157 -2.05 -1.49 -3.62
CA PRO A 157 -3.28 -2.28 -3.59
C PRO A 157 -3.12 -3.72 -4.10
N GLU A 158 -2.28 -3.93 -5.10
CA GLU A 158 -2.03 -5.24 -5.72
C GLU A 158 -1.00 -6.09 -4.95
N ASP A 159 -0.23 -5.49 -4.03
CA ASP A 159 0.75 -6.24 -3.24
C ASP A 159 0.09 -6.88 -2.01
N ARG A 160 -0.11 -8.20 -2.08
CA ARG A 160 -0.69 -8.96 -0.97
C ARG A 160 0.12 -8.83 0.32
N THR A 161 1.44 -8.67 0.23
CA THR A 161 2.36 -8.58 1.37
C THR A 161 2.53 -7.15 1.88
N GLY A 162 1.99 -6.17 1.16
CA GLY A 162 2.13 -4.75 1.45
C GLY A 162 1.48 -4.32 2.77
N LEU A 163 1.89 -3.13 3.22
CA LEU A 163 1.31 -2.47 4.37
C LEU A 163 -0.16 -2.12 4.10
N ARG A 164 -1.02 -2.54 5.03
CA ARG A 164 -2.43 -2.17 5.10
C ARG A 164 -2.71 -1.44 6.40
N ILE A 165 -3.45 -0.35 6.32
CA ILE A 165 -3.82 0.50 7.45
C ILE A 165 -5.35 0.54 7.50
N THR A 166 -5.92 0.30 8.68
CA THR A 166 -7.34 0.48 8.93
C THR A 166 -7.52 1.54 10.02
N LEU A 167 -7.99 2.72 9.62
CA LEU A 167 -8.36 3.81 10.53
C LEU A 167 -9.83 3.66 10.90
N HIS A 168 -10.13 3.48 12.19
CA HIS A 168 -11.50 3.46 12.70
C HIS A 168 -11.81 4.81 13.32
N GLY A 169 -13.01 5.32 13.10
CA GLY A 169 -13.39 6.64 13.58
C GLY A 169 -14.86 6.94 13.41
N ASP A 170 -15.20 8.19 13.66
CA ASP A 170 -16.56 8.72 13.52
C ASP A 170 -16.53 9.80 12.42
N ALA A 171 -17.36 9.66 11.40
CA ALA A 171 -17.50 10.66 10.35
C ALA A 171 -18.38 11.83 10.83
N VAL A 172 -17.85 13.03 10.77
CA VAL A 172 -18.51 14.26 11.23
C VAL A 172 -18.57 15.27 10.07
N LEU A 173 -19.71 15.93 9.90
CA LEU A 173 -19.83 17.03 8.94
C LEU A 173 -18.86 18.17 9.31
N VAL A 174 -18.17 18.69 8.32
CA VAL A 174 -17.23 19.81 8.51
C VAL A 174 -18.02 21.09 8.76
N SER A 175 -17.64 21.83 9.81
CA SER A 175 -18.27 23.08 10.17
C SER A 175 -18.04 24.18 9.12
N ASP A 176 -18.95 25.15 8.99
CA ASP A 176 -18.81 26.27 8.06
C ASP A 176 -17.49 27.04 8.22
N LYS A 177 -16.98 27.11 9.46
CA LYS A 177 -15.71 27.79 9.77
C LYS A 177 -14.49 27.06 9.20
N ASP A 178 -14.56 25.74 9.05
CA ASP A 178 -13.45 24.89 8.61
C ASP A 178 -13.49 24.59 7.11
N GLN A 179 -14.60 24.90 6.43
CA GLN A 179 -14.83 24.58 5.01
C GLN A 179 -13.67 24.99 4.10
N ALA A 180 -13.15 26.22 4.25
CA ALA A 180 -12.08 26.73 3.40
C ALA A 180 -10.78 25.91 3.55
N ALA A 181 -10.36 25.64 4.80
CA ALA A 181 -9.14 24.88 5.08
C ALA A 181 -9.26 23.42 4.60
N VAL A 182 -10.40 22.80 4.85
CA VAL A 182 -10.71 21.43 4.43
C VAL A 182 -10.74 21.31 2.91
N ARG A 183 -11.40 22.24 2.22
CA ARG A 183 -11.44 22.29 0.76
C ARG A 183 -10.04 22.42 0.16
N SER A 184 -9.20 23.29 0.70
CA SER A 184 -7.81 23.44 0.27
C SER A 184 -7.00 22.15 0.47
N ALA A 185 -7.13 21.48 1.62
CA ALA A 185 -6.46 20.21 1.88
C ALA A 185 -6.92 19.10 0.91
N TYR A 186 -8.22 19.02 0.64
CA TYR A 186 -8.79 18.05 -0.30
C TYR A 186 -8.28 18.27 -1.74
N LEU A 187 -8.36 19.51 -2.24
CA LEU A 187 -7.93 19.85 -3.59
C LEU A 187 -6.41 19.76 -3.80
N ALA A 188 -5.61 19.86 -2.73
CA ALA A 188 -4.17 19.60 -2.82
C ALA A 188 -3.86 18.15 -3.23
N LYS A 189 -4.76 17.20 -2.93
CA LYS A 189 -4.66 15.80 -3.36
C LYS A 189 -5.48 15.49 -4.61
N HIS A 190 -6.60 16.19 -4.79
CA HIS A 190 -7.54 16.00 -5.88
C HIS A 190 -7.76 17.29 -6.67
N PRO A 191 -6.76 17.78 -7.43
CA PRO A 191 -6.78 19.12 -8.02
C PRO A 191 -7.89 19.33 -9.06
N ASN A 192 -8.41 18.24 -9.64
CA ASN A 192 -9.47 18.28 -10.66
C ASN A 192 -10.87 18.03 -10.08
N ALA A 193 -11.03 18.00 -8.75
CA ALA A 193 -12.30 17.71 -8.09
C ALA A 193 -13.23 18.93 -8.02
N PHE A 194 -13.59 19.50 -9.16
CA PHE A 194 -14.48 20.69 -9.24
C PHE A 194 -15.89 20.44 -8.68
N TRP A 195 -16.33 19.17 -8.64
CA TRP A 195 -17.65 18.78 -8.15
C TRP A 195 -17.82 18.95 -6.63
N VAL A 196 -16.73 19.16 -5.87
CA VAL A 196 -16.82 19.39 -4.41
C VAL A 196 -17.58 20.67 -4.06
N ASP A 197 -17.74 21.59 -5.02
CA ASP A 197 -18.49 22.83 -4.87
C ASP A 197 -19.98 22.70 -5.27
N PHE A 198 -20.42 21.51 -5.70
CA PHE A 198 -21.83 21.28 -6.04
C PHE A 198 -22.69 21.20 -4.79
N GLY A 199 -23.93 21.69 -4.88
CA GLY A 199 -24.85 21.78 -3.74
C GLY A 199 -25.28 20.43 -3.14
N ASP A 200 -25.05 19.33 -3.84
CA ASP A 200 -25.29 17.97 -3.33
C ASP A 200 -24.06 17.35 -2.65
N PHE A 201 -22.89 18.01 -2.67
CA PHE A 201 -21.68 17.55 -2.00
C PHE A 201 -21.47 18.24 -0.65
N SER A 202 -20.87 17.51 0.28
CA SER A 202 -20.47 18.03 1.58
C SER A 202 -19.15 17.39 2.00
N PHE A 203 -18.34 18.15 2.74
CA PHE A 203 -17.16 17.59 3.37
C PHE A 203 -17.52 16.92 4.70
N MET A 204 -17.03 15.70 4.87
CA MET A 204 -17.01 14.99 6.15
C MET A 204 -15.57 14.71 6.55
N ARG A 205 -15.28 14.76 7.86
CA ARG A 205 -14.00 14.37 8.45
C ARG A 205 -14.21 13.10 9.24
N ILE A 206 -13.38 12.08 9.02
CA ILE A 206 -13.33 10.91 9.90
C ILE A 206 -12.41 11.25 11.07
N GLU A 207 -12.99 11.51 12.24
CA GLU A 207 -12.22 11.73 13.46
C GLU A 207 -11.65 10.38 13.95
N PRO A 208 -10.31 10.21 13.96
CA PRO A 208 -9.72 8.91 14.29
C PRO A 208 -9.99 8.55 15.75
N LYS A 209 -10.38 7.29 15.98
CA LYS A 209 -10.44 6.68 17.31
C LYS A 209 -9.24 5.77 17.56
N VAL A 210 -8.91 4.94 16.57
CA VAL A 210 -7.76 4.02 16.60
C VAL A 210 -7.28 3.75 15.18
N VAL A 211 -5.97 3.72 14.98
CA VAL A 211 -5.35 3.39 13.69
C VAL A 211 -4.62 2.06 13.82
N ARG A 212 -5.06 1.05 13.06
CA ARG A 212 -4.47 -0.29 13.04
C ARG A 212 -3.66 -0.50 11.78
N PHE A 213 -2.63 -1.32 11.86
CA PHE A 213 -1.91 -1.74 10.67
C PHE A 213 -1.54 -3.22 10.69
N VAL A 214 -1.35 -3.77 9.49
CA VAL A 214 -0.74 -5.07 9.25
C VAL A 214 0.15 -4.99 8.03
N SER A 215 1.33 -5.61 8.08
CA SER A 215 2.30 -5.66 6.99
C SER A 215 2.91 -7.06 6.90
N GLY A 216 3.37 -7.45 5.71
CA GLY A 216 4.04 -8.73 5.52
C GLY A 216 3.12 -9.94 5.62
N VAL A 217 1.82 -9.78 5.34
CA VAL A 217 0.88 -10.92 5.34
C VAL A 217 1.36 -11.98 4.35
N ALA A 218 1.32 -13.25 4.78
CA ALA A 218 1.86 -14.40 4.05
C ALA A 218 3.38 -14.34 3.78
N THR A 219 4.13 -13.66 4.66
CA THR A 219 5.59 -13.67 4.70
C THR A 219 6.07 -13.96 6.12
N ALA A 220 7.36 -14.24 6.29
CA ALA A 220 7.97 -14.40 7.60
C ALA A 220 8.14 -13.07 8.37
N PHE A 221 7.95 -11.91 7.71
CA PHE A 221 8.08 -10.58 8.28
C PHE A 221 6.70 -9.97 8.63
N LEU A 222 5.84 -10.75 9.28
CA LEU A 222 4.52 -10.27 9.72
C LEU A 222 4.68 -9.26 10.85
N GLY A 223 4.19 -8.04 10.62
CA GLY A 223 4.11 -6.99 11.64
C GLY A 223 2.68 -6.47 11.76
N SER A 224 2.24 -6.20 12.99
CA SER A 224 0.95 -5.57 13.26
C SER A 224 1.03 -4.71 14.52
N GLY A 225 0.07 -3.81 14.66
CA GLY A 225 -0.06 -2.95 15.82
C GLY A 225 -1.23 -1.99 15.68
N GLU A 226 -1.44 -1.19 16.72
CA GLU A 226 -2.42 -0.13 16.73
C GLU A 226 -1.90 1.09 17.49
N PHE A 227 -2.44 2.26 17.15
CA PHE A 227 -2.14 3.54 17.78
C PHE A 227 -3.43 4.22 18.20
N SER A 228 -3.41 4.87 19.36
CA SER A 228 -4.48 5.75 19.79
C SER A 228 -4.59 6.98 18.89
N LYS A 229 -5.69 7.73 19.01
CA LYS A 229 -5.86 9.03 18.35
C LYS A 229 -4.68 9.96 18.64
N GLU A 230 -4.29 10.06 19.91
CA GLU A 230 -3.26 10.98 20.40
C GLU A 230 -1.87 10.59 19.87
N GLU A 231 -1.53 9.30 19.89
CA GLU A 231 -0.27 8.79 19.33
C GLU A 231 -0.17 9.08 17.83
N TYR A 232 -1.24 8.81 17.08
CA TYR A 232 -1.31 9.06 15.65
C TYR A 232 -1.20 10.55 15.31
N GLN A 233 -1.93 11.42 16.02
CA GLN A 233 -1.93 12.86 15.78
C GLN A 233 -0.61 13.52 16.19
N ALA A 234 0.06 13.01 17.23
CA ALA A 234 1.37 13.51 17.67
C ALA A 234 2.51 13.15 16.69
N ALA A 235 2.35 12.08 15.91
CA ALA A 235 3.34 11.67 14.93
C ALA A 235 3.44 12.68 13.77
N LYS A 236 4.66 12.88 13.27
CA LYS A 236 4.93 13.77 12.14
C LYS A 236 4.92 12.99 10.84
N VAL A 237 4.42 13.62 9.79
CA VAL A 237 4.61 13.14 8.41
C VAL A 237 6.07 13.34 8.04
N ASP A 238 6.71 12.32 7.46
CA ASP A 238 8.05 12.43 6.94
C ASP A 238 8.10 13.44 5.76
N PRO A 239 8.97 14.47 5.83
CA PRO A 239 8.97 15.55 4.84
C PRO A 239 9.60 15.14 3.50
N ILE A 240 10.31 14.00 3.43
CA ILE A 240 10.99 13.53 2.22
C ILE A 240 10.08 12.63 1.38
N ALA A 241 9.12 11.95 2.01
CA ALA A 241 8.19 11.03 1.33
C ALA A 241 7.40 11.67 0.18
N GLN A 242 7.16 12.98 0.21
CA GLN A 242 6.53 13.71 -0.91
C GLN A 242 7.33 13.65 -2.22
N PHE A 243 8.64 13.38 -2.14
CA PHE A 243 9.53 13.25 -3.30
C PHE A 243 9.64 11.81 -3.81
N ALA A 244 8.95 10.84 -3.20
CA ALA A 244 9.07 9.43 -3.56
C ALA A 244 8.79 9.19 -5.05
N LYS A 245 7.61 9.59 -5.56
CA LYS A 245 7.21 9.37 -6.96
C LYS A 245 8.26 9.83 -7.99
N PRO A 246 8.72 11.10 -7.99
CA PRO A 246 9.70 11.53 -8.98
C PRO A 246 11.07 10.86 -8.83
N VAL A 247 11.50 10.55 -7.59
CA VAL A 247 12.79 9.88 -7.35
C VAL A 247 12.73 8.42 -7.79
N THR A 248 11.74 7.65 -7.33
CA THR A 248 11.61 6.23 -7.67
C THR A 248 11.37 6.03 -9.16
N SER A 249 10.56 6.87 -9.82
CA SER A 249 10.33 6.76 -11.27
C SER A 249 11.61 6.93 -12.08
N HIS A 250 12.45 7.92 -11.74
CA HIS A 250 13.70 8.17 -12.43
C HIS A 250 14.71 7.05 -12.17
N MET A 251 14.86 6.63 -10.90
CA MET A 251 15.79 5.57 -10.53
C MET A 251 15.40 4.23 -11.18
N ASN A 252 14.12 3.86 -11.12
CA ASN A 252 13.63 2.61 -11.67
C ASN A 252 13.71 2.54 -13.20
N LYS A 253 13.61 3.68 -13.89
CA LYS A 253 13.63 3.73 -15.36
C LYS A 253 15.05 3.78 -15.91
N ASP A 254 15.89 4.61 -15.32
CA ASP A 254 17.18 4.99 -15.92
C ASP A 254 18.38 4.42 -15.14
N HIS A 255 18.19 3.96 -13.90
CA HIS A 255 19.28 3.64 -12.94
C HIS A 255 19.01 2.36 -12.11
N GLU A 256 18.34 1.35 -12.67
CA GLU A 256 18.09 0.09 -11.95
C GLU A 256 19.39 -0.62 -11.55
N GLU A 257 20.39 -0.63 -12.44
CA GLU A 257 21.71 -1.23 -12.15
C GLU A 257 22.45 -0.53 -11.00
N ASP A 258 22.32 0.80 -10.89
CA ASP A 258 22.87 1.54 -9.74
C ASP A 258 22.15 1.13 -8.44
N THR A 259 20.84 0.90 -8.49
CA THR A 259 20.04 0.44 -7.34
C THR A 259 20.49 -0.96 -6.90
N LYS A 260 20.71 -1.90 -7.84
CA LYS A 260 21.22 -3.24 -7.55
C LYS A 260 22.60 -3.19 -6.89
N ALA A 261 23.51 -2.35 -7.41
CA ALA A 261 24.85 -2.19 -6.83
C ALA A 261 24.80 -1.68 -5.39
N ILE A 262 23.94 -0.70 -5.11
CA ILE A 262 23.72 -0.18 -3.76
C ILE A 262 23.14 -1.27 -2.83
N VAL A 263 22.14 -2.02 -3.29
CA VAL A 263 21.53 -3.11 -2.51
C VAL A 263 22.57 -4.18 -2.18
N TYR A 264 23.38 -4.59 -3.16
CA TYR A 264 24.46 -5.56 -2.96
C TYR A 264 25.47 -5.05 -1.93
N HIS A 265 25.96 -3.82 -2.07
CA HIS A 265 26.91 -3.23 -1.12
C HIS A 265 26.34 -3.16 0.30
N THR A 266 25.06 -2.83 0.43
CA THR A 266 24.40 -2.64 1.73
C THR A 266 24.09 -3.96 2.44
N THR A 267 23.71 -4.99 1.68
CA THR A 267 23.15 -6.24 2.24
C THR A 267 24.01 -7.48 2.02
N SER A 268 25.01 -7.40 1.14
CA SER A 268 25.76 -8.53 0.59
C SER A 268 24.90 -9.56 -0.17
N ILE A 269 23.68 -9.20 -0.59
CA ILE A 269 22.76 -10.08 -1.34
C ILE A 269 22.86 -9.76 -2.83
N PRO A 270 23.30 -10.70 -3.69
CA PRO A 270 23.52 -10.47 -5.12
C PRO A 270 22.21 -10.52 -5.90
N VAL A 271 21.35 -9.52 -5.72
CA VAL A 271 20.01 -9.45 -6.34
C VAL A 271 20.06 -9.35 -7.87
N GLU A 272 19.12 -10.01 -8.55
CA GLU A 272 18.97 -10.00 -10.00
C GLU A 272 18.29 -8.72 -10.50
N SER A 273 17.31 -8.22 -9.75
CA SER A 273 16.60 -6.96 -9.97
C SER A 273 16.37 -6.22 -8.65
N ALA A 274 16.21 -4.90 -8.71
CA ALA A 274 15.91 -4.07 -7.54
C ALA A 274 15.10 -2.83 -7.94
N LEU A 275 13.79 -2.86 -7.65
CA LEU A 275 12.85 -1.78 -7.95
C LEU A 275 12.55 -0.96 -6.69
N MET A 276 12.85 0.34 -6.68
CA MET A 276 12.47 1.23 -5.59
C MET A 276 10.94 1.37 -5.50
N LEU A 277 10.41 1.19 -4.29
CA LEU A 277 8.98 1.25 -4.00
C LEU A 277 8.57 2.61 -3.44
N ASP A 278 9.26 3.04 -2.39
CA ASP A 278 8.97 4.26 -1.63
C ASP A 278 10.27 4.89 -1.11
N LEU A 279 10.14 6.06 -0.48
CA LEU A 279 11.25 6.87 0.00
C LEU A 279 10.81 7.62 1.26
N ASP A 280 11.70 7.74 2.23
CA ASP A 280 11.57 8.59 3.41
C ASP A 280 12.93 9.23 3.75
N SER A 281 12.98 10.05 4.79
CA SER A 281 14.22 10.76 5.14
C SER A 281 15.34 9.86 5.65
N LEU A 282 15.07 8.59 6.00
CA LEU A 282 16.06 7.63 6.49
C LEU A 282 16.49 6.63 5.43
N GLY A 283 15.88 6.61 4.25
CA GLY A 283 16.20 5.65 3.20
C GLY A 283 15.03 5.35 2.27
N PHE A 284 15.09 4.22 1.59
CA PHE A 284 14.07 3.75 0.65
C PHE A 284 13.86 2.25 0.78
N ASN A 285 12.69 1.75 0.37
CA ASN A 285 12.46 0.30 0.25
C ASN A 285 12.55 -0.12 -1.22
N VAL A 286 13.10 -1.31 -1.47
CA VAL A 286 13.14 -1.93 -2.79
C VAL A 286 12.41 -3.26 -2.80
N LYS A 287 11.79 -3.60 -3.93
CA LYS A 287 11.38 -4.96 -4.27
C LYS A 287 12.51 -5.58 -5.09
N ALA A 288 13.12 -6.62 -4.54
CA ALA A 288 14.23 -7.31 -5.16
C ALA A 288 13.84 -8.74 -5.57
N THR A 289 14.52 -9.26 -6.60
CA THR A 289 14.40 -10.66 -7.00
C THR A 289 15.74 -11.37 -6.91
N LEU A 290 15.69 -12.65 -6.50
CA LEU A 290 16.84 -13.55 -6.54
C LEU A 290 16.34 -14.99 -6.70
N GLN A 291 16.82 -15.71 -7.72
CA GLN A 291 16.50 -17.12 -7.96
C GLN A 291 14.99 -17.38 -8.02
N GLY A 292 14.24 -16.48 -8.66
CA GLY A 292 12.77 -16.56 -8.75
C GLY A 292 12.01 -16.17 -7.48
N ASN A 293 12.69 -15.95 -6.36
CA ASN A 293 12.09 -15.42 -5.14
C ASN A 293 12.01 -13.89 -5.19
N THR A 294 10.92 -13.34 -4.66
CA THR A 294 10.70 -11.89 -4.56
C THR A 294 10.54 -11.49 -3.10
N PHE A 295 11.25 -10.45 -2.68
CA PHE A 295 11.21 -9.96 -1.30
C PHE A 295 11.47 -8.44 -1.26
N LYS A 296 11.21 -7.83 -0.10
CA LYS A 296 11.47 -6.41 0.13
C LYS A 296 12.75 -6.24 0.94
N ILE A 297 13.54 -5.23 0.60
CA ILE A 297 14.75 -4.83 1.34
C ILE A 297 14.64 -3.34 1.67
N ARG A 298 14.88 -3.00 2.93
CA ARG A 298 15.10 -1.64 3.39
C ARG A 298 16.53 -1.20 3.07
N VAL A 299 16.72 -0.08 2.38
CA VAL A 299 18.04 0.50 2.11
C VAL A 299 18.16 1.82 2.89
N PRO A 300 18.83 1.82 4.06
CA PRO A 300 18.98 3.05 4.85
C PRO A 300 20.03 3.97 4.23
N PHE A 301 19.78 5.28 4.27
CA PHE A 301 20.81 6.27 4.00
C PHE A 301 21.89 6.27 5.10
N PRO A 302 23.13 6.67 4.80
CA PRO A 302 24.19 6.79 5.81
C PRO A 302 23.89 7.86 6.88
N ARG A 303 22.99 8.80 6.57
CA ARG A 303 22.44 9.82 7.49
C ARG A 303 21.07 10.25 7.00
N ARG A 304 20.30 10.94 7.86
CA ARG A 304 19.00 11.50 7.50
C ARG A 304 19.13 12.54 6.37
N ALA A 305 18.35 12.36 5.31
CA ALA A 305 18.20 13.33 4.22
C ALA A 305 17.43 14.56 4.68
N GLN A 306 17.93 15.75 4.34
CA GLN A 306 17.35 17.02 4.79
C GLN A 306 16.35 17.61 3.79
N ASP A 307 16.56 17.37 2.49
CA ASP A 307 15.70 17.88 1.41
C ASP A 307 15.83 17.01 0.14
N ARG A 308 15.11 17.41 -0.92
CA ARG A 308 15.12 16.69 -2.21
C ARG A 308 16.51 16.60 -2.86
N LYS A 309 17.33 17.65 -2.76
CA LYS A 309 18.68 17.64 -3.34
C LYS A 309 19.58 16.70 -2.55
N ASP A 310 19.42 16.69 -1.23
CA ASP A 310 20.19 15.85 -0.32
C ASP A 310 19.91 14.35 -0.54
N VAL A 311 18.67 13.96 -0.88
CA VAL A 311 18.35 12.59 -1.32
C VAL A 311 19.22 12.17 -2.49
N LYS A 312 19.34 13.03 -3.52
CA LYS A 312 20.20 12.75 -4.68
C LYS A 312 21.67 12.62 -4.26
N THR A 313 22.16 13.54 -3.42
CA THR A 313 23.53 13.50 -2.90
C THR A 313 23.82 12.16 -2.22
N LEU A 314 22.92 11.69 -1.34
CA LEU A 314 23.08 10.45 -0.60
C LEU A 314 23.05 9.21 -1.52
N ILE A 315 22.17 9.17 -2.52
CA ILE A 315 22.15 8.06 -3.49
C ILE A 315 23.49 8.00 -4.27
N VAL A 316 24.02 9.15 -4.69
CA VAL A 316 25.31 9.22 -5.40
C VAL A 316 26.47 8.78 -4.50
N GLU A 317 26.47 9.22 -3.23
CA GLU A 317 27.46 8.81 -2.23
C GLU A 317 27.45 7.28 -2.02
N MET A 318 26.26 6.70 -1.84
CA MET A 318 26.09 5.25 -1.69
C MET A 318 26.55 4.48 -2.94
N LEU A 319 26.29 5.02 -4.14
CA LEU A 319 26.75 4.43 -5.39
C LEU A 319 28.28 4.46 -5.52
N GLN A 320 28.91 5.56 -5.13
CA GLN A 320 30.37 5.69 -5.13
C GLN A 320 31.00 4.68 -4.16
N ALA A 321 30.43 4.55 -2.95
CA ALA A 321 30.85 3.54 -1.99
C ALA A 321 30.74 2.11 -2.56
N ALA A 322 29.62 1.80 -3.22
CA ALA A 322 29.42 0.49 -3.87
C ALA A 322 30.46 0.19 -4.96
N LYS A 323 30.84 1.19 -5.77
CA LYS A 323 31.84 1.04 -6.84
C LYS A 323 33.28 0.92 -6.31
N SER A 324 33.57 1.50 -5.14
CA SER A 324 34.92 1.45 -4.55
C SER A 324 35.31 0.07 -4.01
N VAL A 325 34.35 -0.81 -3.74
CA VAL A 325 34.58 -2.17 -3.22
C VAL A 325 34.67 -3.21 -4.34
N SER A 326 34.18 -2.89 -5.54
CA SER A 326 34.27 -3.75 -6.73
C SER A 326 35.50 -3.48 -7.60
N SER A 327 36.39 -2.59 -7.16
CA SER A 327 37.70 -2.28 -7.77
C SER A 327 38.82 -3.00 -7.03
#